data_AF-A0A8S3Y1P7-F1
#
_entry.id   AF-A0A8S3Y1P7-F1
#
_cell.length_a   1.000
_cell.length_b   1.000
_cell.length_c   1.000
_cell.angle_alpha   90.00
_cell.angle_beta   90.00
_cell.angle_gamma   90.00
#
_symmetry.space_group_name_H-M   'P 1'
#
loop_
_entity.id
_entity.type
_entity.pdbx_description
1 polymer ?
#
loop_
_entity_poly.entity_id
_entity_poly.type
_entity_poly.pdbx_seq_one_letter_code
_entity_poly.pdbx_strand_id
1 'polypeptide(L)'
;MAELCIACRASTENRRRYDWVSREMQYLDIAQIVIEDIVARQLEPTAFICRPCWQRLERTHQLLIREAEQQADQDRDPSEVPNSRPISLILPGLLRAPNTANSCIFLHCINESRRRVPENIIFRIVCRFSYFMPESARVCNEHVEQNLWHLLPVQDNSSEEFTAAQIMTIVLMLQRHITEEILDLSSMKI
;
A
#
# COMPACT_ATOMS: atom_id res chain seq x y z
N MET A 1 -10.94 11.59 34.44
CA MET A 1 -11.13 10.14 34.19
C MET A 1 -9.75 9.55 33.97
N ALA A 2 -9.37 8.51 34.71
CA ALA A 2 -8.04 7.93 34.57
C ALA A 2 -7.90 7.28 33.18
N GLU A 3 -6.86 7.65 32.45
CA GLU A 3 -6.60 7.10 31.12
C GLU A 3 -6.01 5.69 31.26
N LEU A 4 -6.75 4.68 30.81
CA LEU A 4 -6.38 3.28 30.94
C LEU A 4 -5.68 2.77 29.68
N CYS A 5 -4.78 1.80 29.87
CA CYS A 5 -4.16 1.08 28.77
C CYS A 5 -5.17 0.15 28.09
N ILE A 6 -5.22 0.16 26.76
CA ILE A 6 -6.13 -0.67 25.96
C ILE A 6 -5.87 -2.17 26.18
N ALA A 7 -4.61 -2.57 26.37
CA ALA A 7 -4.21 -3.97 26.50
C ALA A 7 -4.27 -4.52 27.95
N CYS A 8 -3.89 -3.71 28.95
CA CYS A 8 -3.74 -4.19 30.34
C CYS A 8 -4.66 -3.51 31.35
N ARG A 9 -5.46 -2.52 30.92
CA ARG A 9 -6.38 -1.72 31.75
C ARG A 9 -5.76 -1.03 32.97
N ALA A 10 -4.43 -1.06 33.12
CA ALA A 10 -3.74 -0.28 34.15
C ALA A 10 -3.79 1.22 33.82
N SER A 11 -3.84 2.06 34.86
CA SER A 11 -3.71 3.51 34.68
C SER A 11 -2.40 3.87 33.99
N THR A 12 -2.51 4.79 33.03
CA THR A 12 -1.39 5.30 32.25
C THR A 12 -0.93 6.69 32.71
N GLU A 13 -1.57 7.30 33.71
CA GLU A 13 -1.27 8.68 34.16
C GLU A 13 0.20 8.88 34.54
N ASN A 14 0.85 7.86 35.12
CA ASN A 14 2.27 7.90 35.52
C ASN A 14 3.19 7.00 34.67
N ARG A 15 2.75 6.59 33.47
CA ARG A 15 3.51 5.66 32.62
C ARG A 15 3.76 6.28 31.26
N ARG A 16 4.94 6.00 30.68
CA ARG A 16 5.15 6.24 29.24
C ARG A 16 4.11 5.46 28.45
N ARG A 17 3.39 6.15 27.58
CA ARG A 17 2.28 5.63 26.78
C ARG A 17 2.40 6.10 25.34
N TYR A 18 1.70 5.40 24.47
CA TYR A 18 1.53 5.77 23.08
C TYR A 18 0.05 6.02 22.81
N ASP A 19 -0.22 6.97 21.93
CA ASP A 19 -1.54 7.12 21.33
C ASP A 19 -1.83 5.90 20.44
N TRP A 20 -2.96 5.25 20.69
CA TRP A 20 -3.37 4.02 20.02
C TRP A 20 -3.64 4.27 18.54
N VAL A 21 -4.41 5.32 18.21
CA VAL A 21 -4.82 5.63 16.83
C VAL A 21 -3.61 5.94 15.95
N SER A 22 -2.66 6.72 16.45
CA SER A 22 -1.40 7.00 15.75
C SER A 22 -0.54 5.75 15.56
N ARG A 23 -0.52 4.82 16.53
CA ARG A 23 0.28 3.59 16.44
C ARG A 23 -0.35 2.53 15.54
N GLU A 24 -1.67 2.42 15.58
CA GLU A 24 -2.46 1.55 14.71
C GLU A 24 -2.15 1.85 13.25
N MET A 25 -2.18 3.13 12.85
CA MET A 25 -1.85 3.53 11.49
C MET A 25 -0.38 3.27 11.10
N GLN A 26 0.56 3.35 12.05
CA GLN A 26 1.99 3.19 11.76
C GLN A 26 2.46 1.73 11.77
N TYR A 27 1.78 0.83 12.48
CA TYR A 27 2.21 -0.54 12.72
C TYR A 27 1.04 -1.51 12.63
N LEU A 28 0.43 -1.61 11.43
CA LEU A 28 -0.78 -2.40 11.19
C LEU A 28 -0.67 -3.85 11.67
N ASP A 29 0.45 -4.52 11.39
CA ASP A 29 0.67 -5.93 11.76
C ASP A 29 0.69 -6.14 13.28
N ILE A 30 1.27 -5.20 14.03
CA ILE A 30 1.30 -5.24 15.49
C ILE A 30 -0.07 -4.83 16.06
N ALA A 31 -0.75 -3.89 15.39
CA ALA A 31 -2.06 -3.41 15.80
C ALA A 31 -3.12 -4.50 15.71
N GLN A 32 -3.04 -5.36 14.69
CA GLN A 32 -3.92 -6.51 14.52
C GLN A 32 -3.92 -7.42 15.76
N ILE A 33 -2.75 -7.71 16.34
CA ILE A 33 -2.62 -8.52 17.56
C ILE A 33 -3.41 -7.91 18.73
N VAL A 34 -3.41 -6.59 18.84
CA VAL A 34 -4.11 -5.87 19.91
C VAL A 34 -5.61 -5.85 19.66
N ILE A 35 -6.04 -5.63 18.41
CA ILE A 35 -7.45 -5.66 18.02
C ILE A 35 -8.04 -7.03 18.32
N GLU A 36 -7.34 -8.11 17.96
CA GLU A 36 -7.75 -9.48 18.27
C GLU A 36 -7.90 -9.70 19.79
N ASP A 37 -6.95 -9.21 20.60
CA ASP A 37 -7.01 -9.30 22.06
C ASP A 37 -8.17 -8.47 22.65
N ILE A 38 -8.44 -7.28 22.10
CA ILE A 38 -9.56 -6.42 22.50
C ILE A 38 -10.90 -7.08 22.20
N VAL A 39 -11.05 -7.61 20.98
CA VAL A 39 -12.27 -8.30 20.52
C VAL A 39 -12.51 -9.54 21.37
N ALA A 40 -11.47 -10.35 21.60
CA ALA A 40 -11.56 -11.55 22.43
C ALA A 40 -11.99 -11.24 23.87
N ARG A 41 -11.57 -10.09 24.41
CA ARG A 41 -11.90 -9.66 25.77
C ARG A 41 -13.10 -8.73 25.87
N GLN A 42 -13.78 -8.44 24.75
CA GLN A 42 -14.92 -7.52 24.67
C GLN A 42 -14.65 -6.17 25.33
N LEU A 43 -13.48 -5.60 25.02
CA LEU A 43 -12.99 -4.39 25.66
C LEU A 43 -13.38 -3.14 24.85
N GLU A 44 -13.89 -2.11 25.53
CA GLU A 44 -14.05 -0.78 24.92
C GLU A 44 -12.67 -0.20 24.51
N PRO A 45 -12.51 0.25 23.26
CA PRO A 45 -11.27 0.86 22.79
C PRO A 45 -10.93 2.11 23.59
N THR A 46 -9.71 2.17 24.13
CA THR A 46 -9.20 3.38 24.79
C THR A 46 -8.10 4.00 23.94
N ALA A 47 -7.95 5.32 23.99
CA ALA A 47 -6.98 6.04 23.16
C ALA A 47 -5.51 5.72 23.44
N PHE A 48 -5.16 4.95 24.47
CA PHE A 48 -3.77 4.77 24.89
C PHE A 48 -3.36 3.32 25.08
N ILE A 49 -2.09 3.04 24.74
CA ILE A 49 -1.41 1.79 25.07
C ILE A 49 -0.16 2.07 25.89
N CYS A 50 0.03 1.28 26.95
CA CYS A 50 1.19 1.40 27.83
C CYS A 50 2.47 0.93 27.10
N ARG A 51 3.61 1.61 27.32
CA ARG A 51 4.88 1.20 26.69
C ARG A 51 5.27 -0.27 26.96
N PRO A 52 5.14 -0.80 28.19
CA PRO A 52 5.41 -2.22 28.44
C PRO A 52 4.51 -3.18 27.64
N CYS A 53 3.26 -2.77 27.42
CA CYS A 53 2.27 -3.54 26.66
C CYS A 53 2.67 -3.55 25.19
N TRP A 54 3.01 -2.38 24.64
CA TRP A 54 3.54 -2.22 23.29
C TRP A 54 4.79 -3.07 23.04
N GLN A 55 5.78 -3.00 23.93
CA GLN A 55 6.99 -3.80 23.81
C GLN A 55 6.74 -5.31 23.90
N ARG A 56 5.70 -5.73 24.63
CA ARG A 56 5.30 -7.14 24.67
C ARG A 56 4.76 -7.56 23.30
N LEU A 57 3.93 -6.74 22.68
CA LEU A 57 3.36 -7.00 21.35
C LEU A 57 4.44 -7.01 20.26
N GLU A 58 5.40 -6.07 20.29
CA GLU A 58 6.55 -6.09 19.38
C GLU A 58 7.32 -7.42 19.44
N ARG A 59 7.52 -7.96 20.66
CA ARG A 59 8.16 -9.27 20.83
C ARG A 59 7.29 -10.41 20.30
N THR A 60 5.99 -10.40 20.58
CA THR A 60 5.06 -11.41 20.06
C THR A 60 5.05 -11.41 18.53
N HIS A 61 4.97 -10.24 17.92
CA HIS A 61 5.01 -10.09 16.46
C HIS A 61 6.31 -10.65 15.86
N GLN A 62 7.46 -10.37 16.47
CA GLN A 62 8.73 -10.94 16.04
C GLN A 62 8.79 -12.47 16.13
N LEU A 63 8.12 -13.07 17.12
CA LEU A 63 8.04 -14.53 17.23
C LEU A 63 7.17 -15.12 16.12
N LEU A 64 6.01 -14.51 15.84
CA LEU A 64 5.10 -14.95 14.78
C LEU A 64 5.78 -14.90 13.39
N ILE A 65 6.57 -13.86 13.12
CA ILE A 65 7.37 -13.79 11.88
C ILE A 65 8.32 -14.99 11.78
N ARG A 66 9.06 -15.29 12.85
CA ARG A 66 10.02 -16.40 12.85
C ARG A 66 9.34 -17.76 12.71
N GLU A 67 8.19 -17.94 13.33
CA GLU A 67 7.39 -19.17 13.22
C GLU A 67 6.88 -19.35 11.79
N ALA A 68 6.38 -18.28 11.16
CA ALA A 68 5.94 -18.30 9.77
C ALA A 68 7.10 -18.59 8.79
N GLU A 69 8.29 -18.03 9.04
CA GLU A 69 9.51 -18.33 8.26
C GLU A 69 9.91 -19.81 8.38
N GLN A 70 9.84 -20.39 9.58
CA GLN A 70 10.18 -21.81 9.81
C GLN A 70 9.17 -22.77 9.19
N GLN A 71 7.87 -22.43 9.22
CA GLN A 71 6.84 -23.22 8.54
C GLN A 71 7.00 -23.17 7.02
N ALA A 72 7.34 -22.00 6.46
CA ALA A 72 7.60 -21.86 5.03
C ALA A 72 8.79 -22.71 4.53
N ASP A 73 9.80 -22.96 5.39
CA ASP A 73 10.91 -23.85 5.06
C ASP A 73 10.57 -25.34 5.23
N GLN A 74 9.63 -25.71 6.11
CA GLN A 74 9.20 -27.10 6.32
C GLN A 74 8.24 -27.61 5.25
N ASP A 75 7.40 -26.74 4.68
CA ASP A 75 6.45 -27.09 3.62
C ASP A 75 7.06 -27.06 2.20
N ARG A 76 8.37 -26.80 2.07
CA ARG A 76 9.07 -26.88 0.77
C ARG A 76 9.33 -28.34 0.38
N ASP A 77 8.43 -28.92 -0.44
CA ASP A 77 8.74 -30.10 -1.25
C ASP A 77 9.86 -29.76 -2.26
N PRO A 78 11.01 -30.47 -2.26
CA PRO A 78 12.09 -30.25 -3.23
C PRO A 78 11.68 -30.45 -4.70
N SER A 79 10.50 -31.04 -4.97
CA SER A 79 10.04 -31.38 -6.33
C SER A 79 8.98 -30.44 -6.90
N GLU A 80 8.38 -29.54 -6.12
CA GLU A 80 7.45 -28.53 -6.66
C GLU A 80 8.24 -27.31 -7.14
N VAL A 81 8.52 -27.26 -8.44
CA VAL A 81 8.84 -26.00 -9.11
C VAL A 81 7.59 -25.14 -8.99
N PRO A 82 7.59 -24.03 -8.23
CA PRO A 82 6.40 -23.22 -8.11
C PRO A 82 6.12 -22.64 -9.49
N ASN A 83 5.10 -23.15 -10.17
CA ASN A 83 4.52 -22.46 -11.31
C ASN A 83 3.70 -21.29 -10.77
N SER A 84 4.39 -20.37 -10.08
CA SER A 84 3.85 -19.16 -9.47
C SER A 84 3.54 -18.19 -10.59
N ARG A 85 2.51 -18.51 -11.38
CA ARG A 85 1.85 -17.47 -12.16
C ARG A 85 1.29 -16.49 -11.13
N PRO A 86 1.68 -15.21 -11.17
CA PRO A 86 1.17 -14.23 -10.23
C PRO A 86 -0.35 -14.21 -10.36
N ILE A 87 -1.05 -14.33 -9.23
CA ILE A 87 -2.51 -14.26 -9.18
C ILE A 87 -2.93 -12.93 -9.81
N SER A 88 -3.69 -13.01 -10.90
CA SER A 88 -4.29 -11.87 -11.59
C SER A 88 -5.71 -11.65 -11.07
N LEU A 89 -6.01 -10.41 -10.68
CA LEU A 89 -7.29 -9.94 -10.17
C LEU A 89 -7.90 -9.00 -11.21
N ILE A 90 -9.19 -9.17 -11.52
CA ILE A 90 -9.90 -8.25 -12.42
C ILE A 90 -10.47 -7.12 -11.57
N LEU A 91 -10.19 -5.87 -11.93
CA LEU A 91 -10.75 -4.68 -11.27
C LEU A 91 -11.64 -3.90 -12.25
N PRO A 92 -12.96 -4.17 -12.27
CA PRO A 92 -13.89 -3.45 -13.12
C PRO A 92 -13.87 -1.95 -12.84
N GLY A 93 -13.79 -1.14 -13.90
CA GLY A 93 -13.80 0.33 -13.78
C GLY A 93 -12.44 0.97 -13.50
N LEU A 94 -11.37 0.17 -13.39
CA LEU A 94 -9.99 0.65 -13.40
C LEU A 94 -9.22 -0.04 -14.51
N LEU A 95 -8.68 0.74 -15.44
CA LEU A 95 -7.87 0.24 -16.54
C LEU A 95 -6.39 0.34 -16.18
N ARG A 96 -5.57 -0.52 -16.79
CA ARG A 96 -4.12 -0.34 -16.79
C ARG A 96 -3.50 -0.41 -18.16
N ALA A 97 -2.35 0.24 -18.24
CA ALA A 97 -1.44 0.11 -19.34
C ALA A 97 -0.77 -1.27 -19.41
N PRO A 98 -0.37 -1.69 -20.62
CA PRO A 98 0.47 -2.85 -20.80
C PRO A 98 1.87 -2.61 -20.24
N ASN A 99 2.56 -3.71 -19.90
CA ASN A 99 3.96 -3.66 -19.49
C ASN A 99 4.84 -3.37 -20.71
N THR A 100 5.19 -2.10 -20.93
CA THR A 100 5.93 -1.63 -22.11
C THR A 100 7.37 -1.27 -21.77
N ALA A 101 8.16 -2.25 -21.35
CA ALA A 101 9.56 -2.03 -21.00
C ALA A 101 10.41 -1.52 -22.19
N ASN A 102 10.05 -1.94 -23.41
CA ASN A 102 10.81 -1.71 -24.64
C ASN A 102 10.11 -0.84 -25.69
N SER A 103 8.90 -0.38 -25.43
CA SER A 103 8.09 0.41 -26.37
C SER A 103 7.41 1.56 -25.64
N CYS A 104 6.93 2.56 -26.38
CA CYS A 104 6.07 3.57 -25.78
C CYS A 104 4.70 2.95 -25.44
N ILE A 105 4.07 3.47 -24.39
CA ILE A 105 2.73 3.11 -23.93
C ILE A 105 1.64 3.37 -24.98
N PHE A 106 1.84 4.39 -25.83
CA PHE A 106 0.94 4.70 -26.93
C PHE A 106 1.10 3.68 -28.05
N LEU A 107 -0.04 3.13 -28.50
CA LEU A 107 -0.08 2.19 -29.63
C LEU A 107 0.56 2.80 -30.89
N HIS A 108 1.28 1.98 -31.66
CA HIS A 108 1.93 2.36 -32.94
C HIS A 108 2.98 3.47 -32.87
N CYS A 109 3.43 3.86 -31.68
CA CYS A 109 4.51 4.82 -31.53
C CYS A 109 5.85 4.20 -31.96
N ILE A 110 6.52 4.84 -32.92
CA ILE A 110 7.85 4.43 -33.45
C ILE A 110 9.02 5.20 -32.83
N ASN A 111 8.74 6.11 -31.90
CA ASN A 111 9.77 6.93 -31.28
C ASN A 111 10.72 6.10 -30.41
N GLU A 112 12.01 6.42 -30.48
CA GLU A 112 13.06 5.70 -29.75
C GLU A 112 13.19 6.14 -28.29
N SER A 113 12.71 7.34 -27.95
CA SER A 113 12.78 7.84 -26.57
C SER A 113 11.86 7.03 -25.64
N ARG A 114 12.43 6.58 -24.51
CA ARG A 114 11.75 5.72 -23.53
C ARG A 114 12.00 6.24 -22.13
N ARG A 115 11.18 7.18 -21.68
CA ARG A 115 11.24 7.70 -20.31
C ARG A 115 10.28 6.94 -19.41
N ARG A 116 10.67 6.78 -18.15
CA ARG A 116 9.73 6.39 -17.09
C ARG A 116 8.74 7.54 -16.89
N VAL A 117 7.47 7.19 -16.71
CA VAL A 117 6.45 8.18 -16.36
C VAL A 117 6.67 8.57 -14.89
N PRO A 118 6.85 9.86 -14.58
CA PRO A 118 6.93 10.34 -13.21
C PRO A 118 5.67 10.00 -12.40
N GLU A 119 5.84 9.64 -11.12
CA GLU A 119 4.72 9.18 -10.27
C GLU A 119 3.61 10.23 -10.13
N ASN A 120 3.95 11.52 -10.07
CA ASN A 120 2.96 12.60 -10.00
C ASN A 120 2.04 12.66 -11.23
N ILE A 121 2.54 12.24 -12.41
CA ILE A 121 1.73 12.12 -13.63
C ILE A 121 0.84 10.87 -13.55
N ILE A 122 1.39 9.75 -13.07
CA ILE A 122 0.64 8.51 -12.84
C ILE A 122 -0.52 8.76 -11.87
N PHE A 123 -0.27 9.40 -10.73
CA PHE A 123 -1.27 9.78 -9.75
C PHE A 123 -2.40 10.60 -10.37
N ARG A 124 -2.07 11.67 -11.10
CA ARG A 124 -3.07 12.51 -11.78
C ARG A 124 -3.92 11.72 -12.76
N ILE A 125 -3.32 10.79 -13.51
CA ILE A 125 -4.02 9.98 -14.50
C ILE A 125 -4.93 8.95 -13.83
N VAL A 126 -4.46 8.29 -12.77
CA VAL A 126 -5.28 7.37 -11.96
C VAL A 126 -6.50 8.10 -11.39
N CYS A 127 -6.31 9.25 -10.76
CA CYS A 127 -7.42 10.01 -10.17
C CYS A 127 -8.39 10.60 -11.21
N ARG A 128 -7.90 11.03 -12.37
CA ARG A 128 -8.72 11.75 -13.37
C ARG A 128 -9.40 10.85 -14.38
N PHE A 129 -8.77 9.73 -14.73
CA PHE A 129 -9.15 8.86 -15.85
C PHE A 129 -9.34 7.40 -15.44
N SER A 130 -9.18 7.04 -14.16
CA SER A 130 -9.21 5.65 -13.69
C SER A 130 -8.29 4.75 -14.51
N TYR A 131 -7.06 5.22 -14.73
CA TYR A 131 -6.07 4.54 -15.57
C TYR A 131 -4.71 4.44 -14.87
N PHE A 132 -4.23 3.23 -14.63
CA PHE A 132 -2.97 2.96 -13.98
C PHE A 132 -1.85 2.64 -14.97
N MET A 133 -0.66 3.17 -14.72
CA MET A 133 0.54 2.84 -15.48
C MET A 133 1.53 2.12 -14.57
N PRO A 134 1.92 0.87 -14.88
CA PRO A 134 2.91 0.16 -14.11
C PRO A 134 4.29 0.81 -14.28
N GLU A 135 5.21 0.58 -13.33
CA GLU A 135 6.58 1.11 -13.39
C GLU A 135 7.36 0.71 -14.65
N SER A 136 6.96 -0.39 -15.27
CA SER A 136 7.53 -0.90 -16.52
C SER A 136 7.11 -0.07 -17.73
N ALA A 137 6.04 0.72 -17.64
CA ALA A 137 5.55 1.53 -18.75
C ALA A 137 6.55 2.62 -19.13
N ARG A 138 6.71 2.84 -20.43
CA ARG A 138 7.58 3.90 -20.97
C ARG A 138 6.80 4.84 -21.84
N VAL A 139 7.22 6.10 -21.87
CA VAL A 139 6.65 7.14 -22.73
C VAL A 139 7.77 7.86 -23.48
N CYS A 140 7.54 8.21 -24.74
CA CYS A 140 8.49 9.01 -25.52
C CYS A 140 8.37 10.50 -25.17
N ASN A 141 9.40 11.29 -25.48
CA ASN A 141 9.41 12.73 -25.19
C ASN A 141 8.25 13.46 -25.89
N GLU A 142 7.99 13.09 -27.14
CA GLU A 142 6.92 13.69 -27.94
C GLU A 142 5.54 13.54 -27.27
N HIS A 143 5.17 12.34 -26.80
CA HIS A 143 3.88 12.13 -26.14
C HIS A 143 3.79 12.80 -24.76
N VAL A 144 4.93 13.01 -24.08
CA VAL A 144 4.97 13.81 -22.85
C VAL A 144 4.69 15.28 -23.16
N GLU A 145 5.30 15.82 -24.21
CA GLU A 145 5.14 17.22 -24.65
C GLU A 145 3.75 17.50 -25.20
N GLN A 146 3.17 16.57 -25.96
CA GLN A 146 1.82 16.70 -26.53
C GLN A 146 0.71 16.54 -25.48
N ASN A 147 1.02 16.03 -24.28
CA ASN A 147 0.09 15.91 -23.15
C ASN A 147 -1.20 15.11 -23.49
N LEU A 148 -1.05 14.04 -24.28
CA LEU A 148 -2.17 13.23 -24.82
C LEU A 148 -2.65 12.11 -23.87
N TRP A 149 -2.44 12.25 -22.56
CA TRP A 149 -2.74 11.21 -21.57
C TRP A 149 -4.21 10.77 -21.55
N HIS A 150 -5.11 11.67 -21.91
CA HIS A 150 -6.55 11.42 -21.97
C HIS A 150 -6.95 10.39 -23.03
N LEU A 151 -6.07 10.08 -24.00
CA LEU A 151 -6.32 9.08 -25.04
C LEU A 151 -5.98 7.66 -24.57
N LEU A 152 -5.18 7.49 -23.52
CA LEU A 152 -4.72 6.18 -23.04
C LEU A 152 -5.86 5.22 -22.66
N PRO A 153 -6.92 5.63 -21.93
CA PRO A 153 -8.00 4.74 -21.56
C PRO A 153 -8.83 4.22 -22.75
N VAL A 154 -8.75 4.91 -23.89
CA VAL A 154 -9.50 4.59 -25.11
C VAL A 154 -8.71 3.63 -26.01
N GLN A 155 -7.44 3.33 -25.69
CA GLN A 155 -6.61 2.43 -26.48
C GLN A 155 -6.93 0.96 -26.21
N ASP A 156 -6.95 0.15 -27.28
CA ASP A 156 -7.24 -1.28 -27.26
C ASP A 156 -6.22 -2.14 -26.51
N ASN A 157 -5.07 -1.58 -26.11
CA ASN A 157 -4.03 -2.30 -25.36
C ASN A 157 -4.22 -2.23 -23.84
N SER A 158 -5.32 -1.64 -23.37
CA SER A 158 -5.63 -1.49 -21.96
C SER A 158 -6.21 -2.80 -21.40
N SER A 159 -5.94 -3.07 -20.12
CA SER A 159 -6.38 -4.29 -19.44
C SER A 159 -6.99 -3.96 -18.08
N GLU A 160 -7.99 -4.74 -17.66
CA GLU A 160 -8.56 -4.68 -16.31
C GLU A 160 -7.92 -5.71 -15.36
N GLU A 161 -6.91 -6.47 -15.81
CA GLU A 161 -6.28 -7.54 -15.03
C GLU A 161 -5.05 -7.03 -14.30
N PHE A 162 -5.07 -6.98 -12.97
CA PHE A 162 -3.98 -6.50 -12.14
C PHE A 162 -3.35 -7.63 -11.33
N THR A 163 -2.06 -7.50 -11.02
CA THR A 163 -1.44 -8.31 -9.97
C THR A 163 -1.64 -7.65 -8.61
N ALA A 164 -1.60 -8.44 -7.53
CA ALA A 164 -1.65 -7.89 -6.17
C ALA A 164 -0.58 -6.80 -5.93
N ALA A 165 0.62 -6.96 -6.49
CA ALA A 165 1.68 -5.97 -6.40
C ALA A 165 1.32 -4.63 -7.08
N GLN A 166 0.65 -4.67 -8.23
CA GLN A 166 0.19 -3.47 -8.93
C GLN A 166 -0.89 -2.74 -8.11
N ILE A 167 -1.83 -3.47 -7.51
CA ILE A 167 -2.86 -2.90 -6.63
C ILE A 167 -2.23 -2.23 -5.42
N MET A 168 -1.29 -2.92 -4.75
CA MET A 168 -0.57 -2.33 -3.61
C MET A 168 0.19 -1.07 -4.00
N THR A 169 0.79 -1.04 -5.19
CA THR A 169 1.46 0.16 -5.72
C THR A 169 0.48 1.34 -5.84
N ILE A 170 -0.73 1.10 -6.37
CA ILE A 170 -1.77 2.12 -6.47
C ILE A 170 -2.16 2.64 -5.09
N VAL A 171 -2.43 1.74 -4.14
CA VAL A 171 -2.85 2.10 -2.77
C VAL A 171 -1.78 2.94 -2.07
N LEU A 172 -0.52 2.50 -2.10
CA LEU A 172 0.59 3.22 -1.47
C LEU A 172 0.81 4.60 -2.10
N MET A 173 0.72 4.72 -3.43
CA MET A 173 0.80 5.99 -4.14
C MET A 173 -0.32 6.95 -3.71
N LEU A 174 -1.57 6.47 -3.65
CA LEU A 174 -2.71 7.29 -3.23
C LEU A 174 -2.58 7.74 -1.77
N GLN A 175 -2.19 6.84 -0.86
CA GLN A 175 -1.97 7.16 0.56
C GLN A 175 -0.90 8.24 0.74
N ARG A 176 0.21 8.14 0.00
CA ARG A 176 1.31 9.11 0.07
C ARG A 176 0.86 10.51 -0.35
N HIS A 177 0.18 10.61 -1.49
CA HIS A 177 -0.31 11.89 -1.99
C HIS A 177 -1.40 12.51 -1.09
N ILE A 178 -2.32 11.71 -0.54
CA ILE A 178 -3.31 12.20 0.43
C ILE A 178 -2.61 12.73 1.70
N THR A 179 -1.60 12.01 2.20
CA THR A 179 -0.87 12.42 3.40
C THR A 179 -0.10 13.72 3.17
N GLU A 180 0.54 13.87 2.01
CA GLU A 180 1.24 15.10 1.61
C GLU A 180 0.26 16.30 1.54
N GLU A 181 -0.92 16.13 0.92
CA GLU A 181 -1.94 17.20 0.86
C GLU A 181 -2.51 17.57 2.24
N ILE A 182 -2.75 16.59 3.12
CA ILE A 182 -3.22 16.84 4.50
C ILE A 182 -2.17 17.60 5.31
N LEU A 183 -0.89 17.23 5.17
CA LEU A 183 0.21 17.92 5.84
C LEU A 183 0.36 19.37 5.33
N ASP A 184 0.19 19.61 4.03
CA ASP A 184 0.27 20.96 3.45
C ASP A 184 -0.90 21.85 3.94
N LEU A 185 -2.12 21.31 3.96
CA LEU A 185 -3.30 22.02 4.52
C LEU A 185 -3.18 22.33 6.01
N SER A 186 -2.49 21.47 6.78
CA SER A 186 -2.19 21.72 8.19
C SER A 186 -1.13 22.81 8.40
N SER A 187 -0.28 23.04 7.39
CA SER A 187 0.81 24.03 7.39
C SER A 187 0.34 25.43 6.98
N MET A 188 -0.83 25.54 6.34
CA MET A 188 -1.42 26.82 5.89
C MET A 188 -2.38 27.46 6.91
N LYS A 189 -2.51 26.92 8.13
CA LYS A 189 -3.25 27.59 9.21
C LYS A 189 -2.37 28.66 9.86
N ILE A 190 -2.45 29.89 9.32
CA ILE A 190 -2.02 31.15 9.97
C ILE A 190 -3.26 31.82 10.56
#